data_AF-G6FMW1-F1
#
_entry.id   AF-G6FMW1-F1
#
_cell.length_a   1.000
_cell.length_b   1.000
_cell.length_c   1.000
_cell.angle_alpha   90.00
_cell.angle_beta   90.00
_cell.angle_gamma   90.00
#
_symmetry.space_group_name_H-M   'P 1'
#
loop_
_entity.id
_entity.type
_entity.pdbx_description
1 polymer ?
#
loop_
_entity_poly.entity_id
_entity_poly.type
_entity_poly.pdbx_seq_one_letter_code
_entity_poly.pdbx_strand_id
1 'polypeptide(L)'
;MNKPEHRISREIAPEVFQLAAELYAQKQQEYSLQELILIGEEAQIPAEFIQQAVELIKAKQKNQEIQINKKTNRFKLAVLGVAATVITLIVGGWAYKQLSAGNSSLKSPVAISPRENDSKVSGNVERYLMNKEGLVDGLLLSNGKQIKVPPHMSQQVVNAIKPGDAVDVVGKLGSSSVYGQQIEARTIMNNATKALVAKQPKQKKAKIPKPNDFINFTINEPVRHWLVNDKGEIRSAILTSGTQVHFAKPLAKSLNKVAKTGSQIKAEGVGRKTAHGSVLEVITLQIDGNLLPSTN
;
A
#
# COMPACT_ATOMS: atom_id res chain seq x y z
N MET A 1 -50.84 26.75 25.62
CA MET A 1 -50.05 26.22 26.76
C MET A 1 -48.79 25.59 26.20
N ASN A 2 -47.65 26.28 26.29
CA ASN A 2 -46.36 25.77 25.81
C ASN A 2 -45.79 24.81 26.86
N LYS A 3 -45.58 23.55 26.49
CA LYS A 3 -44.88 22.58 27.34
C LYS A 3 -43.40 22.98 27.44
N PRO A 4 -42.78 22.99 28.63
CA PRO A 4 -41.37 23.34 28.75
C PRO A 4 -40.50 22.26 28.08
N GLU A 5 -39.71 22.64 27.08
CA GLU A 5 -38.73 21.74 26.47
C GLU A 5 -37.63 21.38 27.47
N HIS A 6 -37.49 20.09 27.75
CA HIS A 6 -36.45 19.56 28.63
C HIS A 6 -35.09 19.67 27.93
N ARG A 7 -34.29 20.70 28.27
CA ARG A 7 -32.97 20.90 27.69
C ARG A 7 -31.92 20.12 28.47
N ILE A 8 -31.22 19.23 27.77
CA ILE A 8 -30.10 18.47 28.32
C ILE A 8 -28.88 19.41 28.46
N SER A 9 -28.22 19.42 29.61
CA SER A 9 -27.02 20.24 29.83
C SER A 9 -25.89 19.84 28.88
N ARG A 10 -25.14 20.82 28.38
CA ARG A 10 -24.04 20.61 27.42
C ARG A 10 -22.93 19.71 27.99
N GLU A 11 -22.80 19.65 29.31
CA GLU A 11 -21.81 18.83 30.02
C GLU A 11 -22.11 17.34 29.97
N ILE A 12 -23.40 16.96 30.02
CA ILE A 12 -23.83 15.54 30.04
C ILE A 12 -24.16 15.00 28.65
N ALA A 13 -24.30 15.87 27.65
CA ALA A 13 -24.63 15.46 26.29
C ALA A 13 -23.68 14.40 25.70
N PRO A 14 -22.33 14.49 25.84
CA PRO A 14 -21.43 13.49 25.28
C PRO A 14 -21.62 12.09 25.89
N GLU A 15 -21.86 12.05 27.20
CA GLU A 15 -22.05 10.81 27.96
C GLU A 15 -23.39 10.14 27.62
N VAL A 16 -24.44 10.96 27.43
CA VAL A 16 -25.73 10.50 26.92
C VAL A 16 -25.60 9.90 25.52
N PHE A 17 -24.84 10.53 24.62
CA PHE A 17 -24.62 9.99 23.27
C PHE A 17 -23.80 8.70 23.29
N GLN A 18 -22.78 8.62 24.14
CA GLN A 18 -21.95 7.43 24.26
C GLN A 18 -22.76 6.24 24.82
N LEU A 19 -23.54 6.48 25.87
CA LEU A 19 -24.40 5.45 26.46
C LEU A 19 -25.52 5.04 25.50
N ALA A 20 -26.11 5.98 24.75
CA ALA A 20 -27.09 5.65 23.72
C ALA A 20 -26.48 4.78 22.61
N ALA A 21 -25.26 5.06 22.18
CA ALA A 21 -24.54 4.25 21.18
C ALA A 21 -24.21 2.85 21.71
N GLU A 22 -23.84 2.73 22.99
CA GLU A 22 -23.56 1.45 23.65
C GLU A 22 -24.84 0.62 23.82
N LEU A 23 -25.94 1.23 24.28
CA LEU A 23 -27.26 0.59 24.35
C LEU A 23 -27.77 0.18 22.96
N TYR A 24 -27.48 0.97 21.93
CA TYR A 24 -27.80 0.65 20.54
C TYR A 24 -26.97 -0.55 20.04
N ALA A 25 -25.69 -0.62 20.37
CA ALA A 25 -24.82 -1.74 20.02
C ALA A 25 -25.14 -3.02 20.80
N GLN A 26 -25.61 -2.90 22.05
CA GLN A 26 -26.01 -4.02 22.91
C GLN A 26 -27.35 -4.63 22.48
N LYS A 27 -28.27 -3.83 21.92
CA LYS A 27 -29.50 -4.30 21.27
C LYS A 27 -29.22 -4.96 19.91
N GLN A 28 -28.38 -6.02 19.87
CA GLN A 28 -28.11 -6.85 18.68
C GLN A 28 -29.39 -7.51 18.12
N GLN A 29 -30.32 -6.73 17.60
CA GLN A 29 -31.51 -7.21 16.93
C GLN A 29 -31.20 -7.20 15.44
N GLU A 30 -31.03 -8.40 14.90
CA GLU A 30 -31.06 -8.62 13.47
C GLU A 30 -32.43 -8.14 12.98
N TYR A 31 -32.44 -7.08 12.18
CA TYR A 31 -33.70 -6.59 11.60
C TYR A 31 -34.21 -7.61 10.59
N SER A 32 -35.50 -7.96 10.72
CA SER A 32 -36.19 -8.70 9.67
C SER A 32 -36.30 -7.82 8.41
N LEU A 33 -36.43 -8.45 7.24
CA LEU A 33 -36.63 -7.71 5.99
C LEU A 33 -37.90 -6.84 6.06
N GLN A 34 -38.91 -7.29 6.78
CA GLN A 34 -40.18 -6.59 6.99
C GLN A 34 -40.01 -5.34 7.86
N GLU A 35 -39.21 -5.40 8.94
CA GLU A 35 -38.89 -4.23 9.74
C GLU A 35 -38.06 -3.20 8.95
N LEU A 36 -37.12 -3.66 8.12
CA LEU A 36 -36.36 -2.75 7.27
C LEU A 36 -37.25 -2.03 6.26
N ILE A 37 -38.26 -2.72 5.71
CA ILE A 37 -39.25 -2.12 4.82
C ILE A 37 -40.11 -1.09 5.58
N LEU A 38 -40.56 -1.41 6.79
CA LEU A 38 -41.35 -0.50 7.64
C LEU A 38 -40.57 0.78 8.01
N ILE A 39 -39.30 0.64 8.38
CA ILE A 39 -38.39 1.77 8.67
C ILE A 39 -38.13 2.57 7.38
N GLY A 40 -37.98 1.89 6.25
CA GLY A 40 -37.81 2.52 4.95
C GLY A 40 -39.04 3.31 4.52
N GLU A 41 -40.24 2.80 4.79
CA GLU A 41 -41.50 3.50 4.52
C GLU A 41 -41.59 4.82 5.29
N GLU A 42 -41.20 4.83 6.57
CA GLU A 42 -41.09 6.05 7.38
C GLU A 42 -40.07 7.05 6.79
N ALA A 43 -38.99 6.52 6.20
CA ALA A 43 -37.97 7.30 5.49
C ALA A 43 -38.32 7.59 4.00
N GLN A 44 -39.53 7.28 3.54
CA GLN A 44 -39.99 7.43 2.15
C GLN A 44 -39.13 6.66 1.11
N ILE A 45 -38.56 5.54 1.51
CA ILE A 45 -37.76 4.64 0.67
C ILE A 45 -38.68 3.50 0.18
N PRO A 46 -38.89 3.35 -1.14
CA PRO A 46 -39.69 2.25 -1.67
C PRO A 46 -39.13 0.87 -1.32
N ALA A 47 -40.02 -0.08 -1.05
CA ALA A 47 -39.68 -1.41 -0.54
C ALA A 47 -38.76 -2.20 -1.49
N GLU A 48 -38.87 -2.01 -2.80
CA GLU A 48 -38.04 -2.68 -3.80
C GLU A 48 -36.54 -2.39 -3.63
N PHE A 49 -36.18 -1.17 -3.22
CA PHE A 49 -34.77 -0.80 -3.04
C PHE A 49 -34.16 -1.44 -1.80
N ILE A 50 -34.97 -1.64 -0.75
CA ILE A 50 -34.56 -2.26 0.50
C ILE A 50 -34.31 -3.75 0.28
N GLN A 51 -35.18 -4.41 -0.49
CA GLN A 51 -35.01 -5.80 -0.89
C GLN A 51 -33.75 -6.00 -1.74
N GLN A 52 -33.55 -5.16 -2.77
CA GLN A 52 -32.34 -5.20 -3.59
C GLN A 52 -31.07 -4.94 -2.77
N ALA A 53 -31.09 -3.98 -1.85
CA ALA A 53 -29.95 -3.67 -1.00
C ALA A 53 -29.57 -4.86 -0.09
N VAL A 54 -30.57 -5.50 0.53
CA VAL A 54 -30.34 -6.69 1.37
C VAL A 54 -29.78 -7.84 0.53
N GLU A 55 -30.30 -8.07 -0.67
CA GLU A 55 -29.80 -9.13 -1.57
C GLU A 55 -28.37 -8.87 -2.03
N LEU A 56 -28.04 -7.64 -2.43
CA LEU A 56 -26.69 -7.24 -2.81
C LEU A 56 -25.70 -7.39 -1.65
N ILE A 57 -26.10 -7.03 -0.43
CA ILE A 57 -25.26 -7.18 0.76
C ILE A 57 -25.06 -8.67 1.09
N LYS A 58 -26.10 -9.49 1.03
CA LYS A 58 -26.00 -10.95 1.22
C LYS A 58 -25.09 -11.60 0.17
N ALA A 59 -25.24 -11.25 -1.10
CA ALA A 59 -24.38 -11.75 -2.18
C ALA A 59 -22.91 -11.33 -1.98
N LYS A 60 -22.68 -10.08 -1.55
CA LYS A 60 -21.35 -9.56 -1.24
C LYS A 60 -20.72 -10.29 -0.05
N GLN A 61 -21.48 -10.52 1.03
CA GLN A 61 -21.02 -11.25 2.22
C GLN A 61 -20.68 -12.71 1.90
N LYS A 62 -21.54 -13.43 1.17
CA LYS A 62 -21.29 -14.79 0.69
C LYS A 62 -19.99 -14.88 -0.13
N ASN A 63 -19.78 -13.93 -1.04
CA ASN A 63 -18.54 -13.85 -1.81
C ASN A 63 -17.32 -13.49 -0.96
N GLN A 64 -17.51 -12.74 0.14
CA GLN A 64 -16.45 -12.40 1.09
C GLN A 64 -16.05 -13.61 1.95
N GLU A 65 -17.00 -14.43 2.41
CA GLU A 65 -16.71 -15.68 3.13
C GLU A 65 -15.99 -16.70 2.25
N ILE A 66 -16.38 -16.84 0.97
CA ILE A 66 -15.70 -17.71 0.01
C ILE A 66 -14.22 -17.32 -0.15
N GLN A 67 -13.90 -16.02 -0.10
CA GLN A 67 -12.52 -15.53 -0.18
C GLN A 67 -11.72 -15.79 1.10
N ILE A 68 -12.36 -15.71 2.28
CA ILE A 68 -11.74 -16.03 3.57
C ILE A 68 -11.47 -17.55 3.64
N ASN A 69 -12.41 -18.38 3.19
CA ASN A 69 -12.28 -19.85 3.26
C ASN A 69 -11.30 -20.44 2.21
N LYS A 70 -11.14 -19.79 1.04
CA LYS A 70 -10.08 -20.16 0.07
C LYS A 70 -8.66 -19.85 0.56
N LYS A 71 -8.49 -19.01 1.58
CA LYS A 71 -7.19 -18.67 2.17
C LYS A 71 -6.81 -19.65 3.29
N THR A 72 -7.78 -20.19 4.02
CA THR A 72 -7.59 -21.17 5.10
C THR A 72 -7.37 -22.60 4.59
N ASN A 73 -7.96 -22.99 3.46
CA ASN A 73 -7.75 -24.34 2.89
C ASN A 73 -6.34 -24.59 2.32
N ARG A 74 -5.55 -23.55 2.02
CA ARG A 74 -4.13 -23.73 1.64
C ARG A 74 -3.23 -23.97 2.85
N PHE A 75 -3.66 -23.56 4.04
CA PHE A 75 -2.89 -23.69 5.27
C PHE A 75 -3.09 -25.05 5.95
N LYS A 76 -4.17 -25.78 5.65
CA LYS A 76 -4.44 -27.12 6.23
C LYS A 76 -3.84 -28.30 5.44
N LEU A 77 -3.26 -28.06 4.26
CA LEU A 77 -2.61 -29.12 3.44
C LEU A 77 -1.08 -29.16 3.58
N ALA A 78 -0.47 -28.27 4.37
CA ALA A 78 0.98 -28.20 4.53
C ALA A 78 1.51 -28.78 5.86
N VAL A 79 0.66 -29.38 6.70
CA VAL A 79 1.06 -29.93 8.03
C VAL A 79 0.91 -31.46 8.11
N LEU A 80 0.53 -32.13 7.02
CA LEU A 80 0.48 -33.61 6.93
C LEU A 80 1.60 -34.11 6.01
N GLY A 81 2.84 -33.97 6.48
CA GLY A 81 4.02 -34.55 5.84
C GLY A 81 5.27 -34.11 6.59
N VAL A 82 6.04 -35.09 7.09
CA VAL A 82 7.22 -34.98 7.97
C VAL A 82 6.85 -34.76 9.45
N ALA A 83 7.06 -35.68 10.39
CA ALA A 83 7.67 -37.01 10.35
C ALA A 83 7.18 -37.83 11.55
N ALA A 84 6.52 -38.95 11.26
CA ALA A 84 6.67 -40.15 12.04
C ALA A 84 8.03 -40.77 11.68
N THR A 85 9.09 -40.41 12.41
CA THR A 85 10.26 -41.30 12.60
C THR A 85 10.76 -41.14 14.02
N VAL A 86 10.35 -42.12 14.81
CA VAL A 86 10.71 -42.43 16.18
C VAL A 86 12.20 -42.81 16.26
N ILE A 87 12.89 -42.17 17.20
CA ILE A 87 13.87 -42.71 18.18
C ILE A 87 14.79 -43.84 17.70
N THR A 88 16.09 -43.57 17.72
CA THR A 88 17.22 -44.41 18.21
C THR A 88 18.53 -43.69 17.83
N LEU A 89 19.67 -43.65 18.54
CA LEU A 89 20.14 -43.97 19.89
C LEU A 89 21.54 -43.28 20.02
N ILE A 90 21.82 -42.66 21.18
CA ILE A 90 23.06 -42.79 21.99
C ILE A 90 24.43 -42.22 21.49
N VAL A 91 24.91 -41.23 22.29
CA VAL A 91 26.27 -41.00 22.86
C VAL A 91 27.37 -40.29 22.06
N GLY A 92 27.91 -39.24 22.68
CA GLY A 92 29.37 -39.10 22.82
C GLY A 92 29.99 -37.73 22.51
N GLY A 93 30.07 -36.87 23.53
CA GLY A 93 31.31 -36.17 23.88
C GLY A 93 31.81 -34.97 23.07
N TRP A 94 32.38 -34.04 23.86
CA TRP A 94 33.37 -33.01 23.54
C TRP A 94 32.91 -31.54 23.51
N ALA A 95 33.30 -30.91 24.61
CA ALA A 95 33.22 -29.51 25.00
C ALA A 95 34.02 -28.55 24.11
N TYR A 96 33.62 -27.28 24.10
CA TYR A 96 34.52 -26.21 24.54
C TYR A 96 33.73 -25.02 25.08
N LYS A 97 34.06 -24.62 26.31
CA LYS A 97 33.69 -23.34 26.91
C LYS A 97 34.56 -22.26 26.30
N GLN A 98 34.02 -21.07 26.04
CA GLN A 98 34.77 -19.84 26.30
C GLN A 98 33.80 -18.69 26.55
N LEU A 99 33.55 -18.40 27.83
CA LEU A 99 33.19 -17.04 28.24
C LEU A 99 34.46 -16.20 28.17
N SER A 100 34.36 -15.00 27.62
CA SER A 100 35.16 -13.87 28.06
C SER A 100 34.26 -12.65 28.10
N ALA A 101 34.09 -12.16 29.33
CA ALA A 101 33.40 -10.94 29.67
C ALA A 101 34.21 -9.72 29.18
N GLY A 102 33.48 -8.64 28.88
CA GLY A 102 34.05 -7.33 28.64
C GLY A 102 32.94 -6.29 28.69
N ASN A 103 32.60 -5.84 29.89
CA ASN A 103 31.71 -4.69 30.09
C ASN A 103 32.37 -3.43 29.52
N SER A 104 31.68 -2.74 28.62
CA SER A 104 31.90 -1.32 28.34
C SER A 104 30.55 -0.70 28.00
N SER A 105 30.01 0.04 28.96
CA SER A 105 28.85 0.89 28.76
C SER A 105 29.22 2.04 27.82
N LEU A 106 28.65 2.05 26.62
CA LEU A 106 28.45 3.27 25.85
C LEU A 106 27.07 3.21 25.19
N LYS A 107 26.23 4.18 25.55
CA LYS A 107 24.89 4.41 25.00
C LYS A 107 24.94 4.38 23.47
N SER A 108 24.32 3.37 22.86
CA SER A 108 24.13 3.30 21.40
C SER A 108 22.69 3.68 21.05
N PRO A 109 22.48 4.40 19.94
CA PRO A 109 21.17 4.92 19.53
C PRO A 109 20.27 3.76 19.10
N VAL A 110 18.97 3.87 19.46
CA VAL A 110 17.83 3.04 19.05
C VAL A 110 18.18 1.97 18.01
N ALA A 111 18.53 0.78 18.48
CA ALA A 111 18.59 -0.41 17.65
C ALA A 111 17.15 -0.81 17.31
N ILE A 112 16.69 -0.47 16.11
CA ILE A 112 15.44 -1.00 15.56
C ILE A 112 15.74 -2.46 15.18
N SER A 113 15.42 -3.41 16.06
CA SER A 113 15.36 -4.82 15.65
C SER A 113 14.42 -4.93 14.45
N PRO A 114 14.82 -5.62 13.36
CA PRO A 114 13.91 -5.95 12.28
C PRO A 114 12.64 -6.56 12.88
N ARG A 115 11.45 -6.04 12.54
CA ARG A 115 10.24 -6.78 12.87
C ARG A 115 10.27 -8.08 12.06
N GLU A 116 9.63 -9.13 12.56
CA GLU A 116 9.63 -10.51 12.00
C GLU A 116 9.36 -10.62 10.48
N ASN A 117 8.86 -9.56 9.83
CA ASN A 117 8.54 -9.49 8.40
C ASN A 117 9.34 -8.45 7.59
N ASP A 118 10.37 -7.83 8.17
CA ASP A 118 11.25 -6.92 7.43
C ASP A 118 12.43 -7.69 6.83
N SER A 119 12.84 -7.33 5.62
CA SER A 119 14.09 -7.86 5.04
C SER A 119 15.02 -6.74 4.62
N LYS A 120 16.31 -7.08 4.57
CA LYS A 120 17.37 -6.21 4.12
C LYS A 120 17.60 -6.41 2.62
N VAL A 121 17.64 -5.31 1.87
CA VAL A 121 17.89 -5.29 0.42
C VAL A 121 18.97 -4.24 0.14
N SER A 122 19.96 -4.58 -0.68
CA SER A 122 20.99 -3.64 -1.12
C SER A 122 20.96 -3.49 -2.64
N GLY A 123 21.39 -2.32 -3.13
CA GLY A 123 21.52 -2.07 -4.57
C GLY A 123 21.87 -0.62 -4.88
N ASN A 124 22.15 -0.36 -6.16
CA ASN A 124 22.43 0.99 -6.63
C ASN A 124 21.13 1.65 -7.06
N VAL A 125 20.94 2.92 -6.69
CA VAL A 125 19.78 3.71 -7.11
C VAL A 125 19.91 4.01 -8.59
N GLU A 126 19.02 3.46 -9.41
CA GLU A 126 18.94 3.81 -10.82
C GLU A 126 18.28 5.18 -10.99
N ARG A 127 17.16 5.41 -10.30
CA ARG A 127 16.43 6.68 -10.38
C ARG A 127 15.43 6.88 -9.25
N TYR A 128 14.94 8.11 -9.12
CA TYR A 128 13.78 8.42 -8.30
C TYR A 128 12.48 7.89 -8.90
N LEU A 129 11.54 7.53 -8.02
CA LEU A 129 10.14 7.29 -8.34
C LEU A 129 9.30 8.44 -7.76
N MET A 130 8.27 8.83 -8.49
CA MET A 130 7.41 9.95 -8.09
C MET A 130 5.95 9.53 -7.88
N ASN A 131 5.20 10.30 -7.09
CA ASN A 131 3.75 10.22 -7.07
C ASN A 131 3.13 11.18 -8.12
N LYS A 132 1.81 11.09 -8.29
CA LYS A 132 1.05 11.96 -9.20
C LYS A 132 1.14 13.45 -8.84
N GLU A 133 1.43 13.76 -7.58
CA GLU A 133 1.67 15.13 -7.13
C GLU A 133 3.04 15.69 -7.56
N GLY A 134 3.93 14.85 -8.12
CA GLY A 134 5.28 15.22 -8.56
C GLY A 134 6.33 15.18 -7.43
N LEU A 135 6.01 14.61 -6.28
CA LEU A 135 6.94 14.40 -5.18
C LEU A 135 7.65 13.06 -5.35
N VAL A 136 8.95 13.04 -5.04
CA VAL A 136 9.70 11.79 -4.91
C VAL A 136 9.09 10.96 -3.78
N ASP A 137 8.57 9.78 -4.12
CA ASP A 137 7.91 8.86 -3.21
C ASP A 137 8.54 7.46 -3.24
N GLY A 138 9.69 7.32 -3.90
CA GLY A 138 10.43 6.07 -3.95
C GLY A 138 11.74 6.14 -4.73
N LEU A 139 12.38 4.98 -4.84
CA LEU A 139 13.62 4.74 -5.59
C LEU A 139 13.45 3.47 -6.43
N LEU A 140 13.90 3.49 -7.67
CA LEU A 140 14.13 2.28 -8.44
C LEU A 140 15.60 1.91 -8.30
N LEU A 141 15.87 0.68 -7.88
CA LEU A 141 17.22 0.13 -7.84
C LEU A 141 17.55 -0.58 -9.16
N SER A 142 18.82 -0.63 -9.51
CA SER A 142 19.31 -1.26 -10.76
C SER A 142 18.99 -2.75 -10.88
N ASN A 143 18.72 -3.42 -9.75
CA ASN A 143 18.26 -4.81 -9.69
C ASN A 143 16.74 -4.96 -9.85
N GLY A 144 16.02 -3.89 -10.21
CA GLY A 144 14.58 -3.86 -10.43
C GLY A 144 13.73 -3.79 -9.15
N LYS A 145 14.34 -3.71 -7.96
CA LYS A 145 13.59 -3.50 -6.70
C LYS A 145 13.08 -2.07 -6.60
N GLN A 146 11.85 -1.92 -6.12
CA GLN A 146 11.12 -0.65 -6.10
C GLN A 146 10.89 -0.22 -4.66
N ILE A 147 11.71 0.72 -4.18
CA ILE A 147 11.68 1.18 -2.80
C ILE A 147 10.61 2.25 -2.68
N LYS A 148 9.64 2.04 -1.79
CA LYS A 148 8.54 2.97 -1.51
C LYS A 148 8.81 3.73 -0.22
N VAL A 149 8.69 5.05 -0.29
CA VAL A 149 8.69 5.94 0.88
C VAL A 149 7.39 6.74 0.96
N PRO A 150 7.00 7.22 2.16
CA PRO A 150 5.90 8.17 2.27
C PRO A 150 6.19 9.48 1.52
N PRO A 151 5.23 10.08 0.78
CA PRO A 151 5.47 11.31 0.02
C PRO A 151 5.96 12.51 0.84
N HIS A 152 5.59 12.61 2.12
CA HIS A 152 6.07 13.70 3.00
C HIS A 152 7.57 13.61 3.31
N MET A 153 8.21 12.48 3.02
CA MET A 153 9.64 12.26 3.18
C MET A 153 10.44 12.65 1.94
N SER A 154 9.79 13.17 0.89
CA SER A 154 10.41 13.46 -0.41
C SER A 154 11.71 14.24 -0.30
N GLN A 155 11.70 15.37 0.42
CA GLN A 155 12.89 16.21 0.58
C GLN A 155 14.03 15.50 1.33
N GLN A 156 13.70 14.70 2.35
CA GLN A 156 14.70 13.97 3.11
C GLN A 156 15.40 12.93 2.24
N VAL A 157 14.64 12.21 1.41
CA VAL A 157 15.19 11.25 0.45
C VAL A 157 16.05 11.94 -0.58
N VAL A 158 15.55 13.00 -1.23
CA VAL A 158 16.29 13.73 -2.26
C VAL A 158 17.58 14.33 -1.70
N ASN A 159 17.59 14.83 -0.46
CA ASN A 159 18.79 15.38 0.17
C ASN A 159 19.83 14.29 0.46
N ALA A 160 19.41 13.13 0.96
CA ALA A 160 20.31 12.09 1.44
C ALA A 160 20.79 11.08 0.36
N ILE A 161 20.00 10.90 -0.70
CA ILE A 161 20.19 9.81 -1.67
C ILE A 161 20.02 10.37 -3.09
N LYS A 162 20.99 10.11 -3.96
CA LYS A 162 20.99 10.48 -5.38
C LYS A 162 21.00 9.24 -6.28
N PRO A 163 20.50 9.32 -7.53
CA PRO A 163 20.76 8.30 -8.53
C PRO A 163 22.26 8.06 -8.67
N GLY A 164 22.66 6.79 -8.73
CA GLY A 164 24.05 6.32 -8.68
C GLY A 164 24.50 5.84 -7.30
N ASP A 165 23.87 6.28 -6.22
CA ASP A 165 24.27 5.88 -4.86
C ASP A 165 24.00 4.40 -4.59
N ALA A 166 24.91 3.75 -3.88
CA ALA A 166 24.68 2.43 -3.29
C ALA A 166 23.94 2.59 -1.95
N VAL A 167 22.84 1.86 -1.78
CA VAL A 167 22.00 1.94 -0.58
C VAL A 167 21.72 0.57 0.04
N ASP A 168 21.60 0.56 1.36
CA ASP A 168 21.05 -0.54 2.16
C ASP A 168 19.65 -0.15 2.66
N VAL A 169 18.66 -0.98 2.36
CA VAL A 169 17.26 -0.76 2.70
C VAL A 169 16.79 -1.84 3.66
N VAL A 170 16.12 -1.46 4.75
CA VAL A 170 15.32 -2.38 5.57
C VAL A 170 13.87 -1.99 5.45
N GLY A 171 13.01 -2.95 5.13
CA GLY A 171 11.60 -2.68 4.93
C GLY A 171 10.75 -3.92 4.75
N LYS A 172 9.44 -3.71 4.64
CA LYS A 172 8.48 -4.78 4.40
C LYS A 172 8.44 -5.13 2.91
N LEU A 173 8.66 -6.39 2.57
CA LEU A 173 8.57 -6.85 1.19
C LEU A 173 7.11 -6.99 0.76
N GLY A 174 6.80 -6.45 -0.42
CA GLY A 174 5.59 -6.79 -1.15
C GLY A 174 5.74 -8.10 -1.92
N SER A 175 4.68 -8.51 -2.60
CA SER A 175 4.70 -9.68 -3.49
C SER A 175 5.59 -9.42 -4.71
N SER A 176 6.40 -10.41 -5.08
CA SER A 176 7.22 -10.36 -6.29
C SER A 176 6.37 -10.70 -7.52
N SER A 177 6.66 -10.03 -8.63
CA SER A 177 6.09 -10.31 -9.95
C SER A 177 7.18 -10.24 -11.01
N VAL A 178 6.85 -10.58 -12.26
CA VAL A 178 7.75 -10.39 -13.42
C VAL A 178 8.09 -8.91 -13.68
N TYR A 179 7.27 -8.00 -13.17
CA TYR A 179 7.44 -6.54 -13.32
C TYR A 179 8.29 -5.93 -12.19
N GLY A 180 8.66 -6.73 -11.17
CA GLY A 180 9.44 -6.29 -10.03
C GLY A 180 8.74 -6.55 -8.70
N GLN A 181 9.29 -5.93 -7.66
CA GLN A 181 8.83 -6.10 -6.27
C GLN A 181 8.98 -4.78 -5.52
N GLN A 182 7.88 -4.32 -4.92
CA GLN A 182 7.89 -3.14 -4.06
C GLN A 182 8.40 -3.50 -2.65
N ILE A 183 9.21 -2.63 -2.05
CA ILE A 183 9.61 -2.69 -0.64
C ILE A 183 9.16 -1.41 0.04
N GLU A 184 8.30 -1.53 1.05
CA GLU A 184 7.94 -0.39 1.88
C GLU A 184 9.08 -0.12 2.88
N ALA A 185 9.88 0.91 2.59
CA ALA A 185 11.08 1.20 3.37
C ALA A 185 10.75 1.69 4.76
N ARG A 186 11.49 1.15 5.73
CA ARG A 186 11.56 1.67 7.10
C ARG A 186 12.85 2.44 7.32
N THR A 187 13.94 1.94 6.78
CA THR A 187 15.22 2.65 6.75
C THR A 187 15.85 2.52 5.37
N ILE A 188 16.54 3.58 4.95
CA ILE A 188 17.42 3.58 3.79
C ILE A 188 18.72 4.24 4.24
N MET A 189 19.83 3.52 4.13
CA MET A 189 21.16 4.01 4.44
C MET A 189 21.94 4.17 3.14
N ASN A 190 22.49 5.36 2.93
CA ASN A 190 23.47 5.59 1.88
C ASN A 190 24.81 4.99 2.31
N ASN A 191 25.35 4.07 1.52
CA ASN A 191 26.53 3.31 1.91
C ASN A 191 27.80 4.15 1.90
N ALA A 192 27.87 5.18 1.06
CA ALA A 192 29.03 6.07 0.95
C ALA A 192 28.98 7.17 2.04
N THR A 193 27.87 7.91 2.13
CA THR A 193 27.76 9.05 3.05
C THR A 193 27.33 8.68 4.46
N LYS A 194 26.89 7.43 4.67
CA LYS A 194 26.24 6.94 5.91
C LYS A 194 24.98 7.72 6.30
N ALA A 195 24.42 8.54 5.40
CA ALA A 195 23.15 9.21 5.63
C ALA A 195 22.02 8.18 5.80
N LEU A 196 21.22 8.33 6.87
CA LEU A 196 20.12 7.43 7.20
C LEU A 196 18.78 8.14 7.06
N VAL A 197 17.91 7.61 6.20
CA VAL A 197 16.51 8.02 6.09
C VAL A 197 15.66 6.97 6.80
N ALA A 198 15.13 7.30 7.98
CA ALA A 198 14.19 6.45 8.70
C ALA A 198 12.75 6.94 8.48
N LYS A 199 11.80 6.02 8.29
CA LYS A 199 10.38 6.32 8.07
C LYS A 199 9.83 7.07 9.28
N GLN A 200 9.34 8.28 9.05
CA GLN A 200 8.73 9.11 10.09
C GLN A 200 7.19 9.13 9.95
N PRO A 201 6.45 9.25 11.07
CA PRO A 201 5.01 9.47 11.02
C PRO A 201 4.69 10.74 10.25
N LYS A 202 3.47 10.82 9.70
CA LYS A 202 3.00 12.03 9.03
C LYS A 202 2.99 13.18 10.05
N GLN A 203 3.82 14.20 9.82
CA GLN A 203 3.79 15.41 10.63
C GLN A 203 2.50 16.20 10.32
N LYS A 204 1.88 16.80 11.34
CA LYS A 204 0.70 17.65 11.13
C LYS A 204 1.13 18.91 10.35
N LYS A 205 0.50 19.10 9.18
CA LYS A 205 0.66 20.22 8.23
C LYS A 205 2.06 20.37 7.61
N ALA A 206 2.37 19.55 6.62
CA ALA A 206 3.20 20.04 5.50
C ALA A 206 2.26 20.80 4.55
N LYS A 207 2.61 22.03 4.16
CA LYS A 207 1.95 22.70 3.02
C LYS A 207 2.17 21.79 1.81
N ILE A 208 1.12 21.12 1.35
CA ILE A 208 1.11 20.55 0.01
C ILE A 208 1.43 21.74 -0.91
N PRO A 209 2.50 21.70 -1.71
CA PRO A 209 2.77 22.76 -2.68
C PRO A 209 1.47 22.94 -3.48
N LYS A 210 0.89 24.13 -3.52
CA LYS A 210 -0.28 24.41 -4.36
C LYS A 210 0.23 24.47 -5.80
N PRO A 211 -0.10 23.52 -6.70
CA PRO A 211 0.43 23.57 -8.05
C PRO A 211 -0.71 23.79 -9.04
N ASN A 212 -0.69 24.92 -9.74
CA ASN A 212 -1.45 25.03 -10.99
C ASN A 212 -0.51 24.96 -12.21
N ASP A 213 0.43 24.02 -12.15
CA ASP A 213 1.35 23.69 -13.26
C ASP A 213 1.03 22.32 -13.86
N PHE A 214 -0.25 21.93 -13.82
CA PHE A 214 -0.69 20.76 -14.54
C PHE A 214 -0.58 21.05 -16.03
N ILE A 215 0.16 20.23 -16.74
CA ILE A 215 0.28 20.30 -18.19
C ILE A 215 -0.33 19.05 -18.80
N ASN A 216 -0.97 19.21 -19.95
CA ASN A 216 -1.42 18.08 -20.73
C ASN A 216 -0.20 17.41 -21.37
N PHE A 217 -0.12 16.09 -21.25
CA PHE A 217 0.86 15.30 -21.95
C PHE A 217 0.17 14.44 -22.99
N THR A 218 0.81 14.34 -24.15
CA THR A 218 0.57 13.29 -25.13
C THR A 218 1.93 12.64 -25.37
N ILE A 219 2.03 11.35 -25.08
CA ILE A 219 3.29 10.60 -25.22
C ILE A 219 3.03 9.35 -26.05
N ASN A 220 4.00 9.00 -26.88
CA ASN A 220 4.00 7.80 -27.69
C ASN A 220 5.40 7.17 -27.63
N GLU A 221 5.66 6.34 -26.62
CA GLU A 221 6.99 5.78 -26.34
C GLU A 221 6.94 4.34 -25.82
N PRO A 222 8.01 3.55 -25.99
CA PRO A 222 8.13 2.24 -25.38
C PRO A 222 8.33 2.32 -23.86
N VAL A 223 7.79 1.31 -23.17
CA VAL A 223 7.95 1.15 -21.72
C VAL A 223 9.31 0.55 -21.41
N ARG A 224 10.08 1.26 -20.58
CA ARG A 224 11.37 0.82 -20.07
C ARG A 224 11.24 0.00 -18.80
N HIS A 225 10.42 0.44 -17.84
CA HIS A 225 10.13 -0.32 -16.61
C HIS A 225 8.65 -0.29 -16.26
N TRP A 226 8.15 -1.42 -15.80
CA TRP A 226 6.85 -1.50 -15.14
C TRP A 226 7.06 -1.34 -13.62
N LEU A 227 6.15 -0.61 -12.98
CA LEU A 227 6.16 -0.36 -11.55
C LEU A 227 4.95 -1.00 -10.90
N VAL A 228 5.15 -1.60 -9.73
CA VAL A 228 4.15 -2.42 -9.05
C VAL A 228 3.77 -1.85 -7.69
N ASN A 229 2.60 -2.26 -7.21
CA ASN A 229 2.18 -2.05 -5.84
C ASN A 229 2.73 -3.15 -4.90
N ASP A 230 2.31 -3.12 -3.64
CA ASP A 230 2.69 -4.10 -2.61
C ASP A 230 2.21 -5.53 -2.89
N LYS A 231 1.27 -5.70 -3.83
CA LYS A 231 0.76 -7.00 -4.29
C LYS A 231 1.43 -7.49 -5.57
N GLY A 232 2.42 -6.75 -6.09
CA GLY A 232 3.08 -7.09 -7.35
C GLY A 232 2.21 -6.79 -8.58
N GLU A 233 1.09 -6.08 -8.43
CA GLU A 233 0.25 -5.66 -9.56
C GLU A 233 0.78 -4.34 -10.12
N ILE A 234 0.68 -4.17 -11.44
CA ILE A 234 1.07 -2.92 -12.12
C ILE A 234 0.32 -1.73 -11.51
N ARG A 235 1.05 -0.63 -11.32
CA ARG A 235 0.56 0.67 -10.83
C ARG A 235 0.96 1.81 -11.76
N SER A 236 2.17 1.76 -12.28
CA SER A 236 2.73 2.78 -13.14
C SER A 236 3.75 2.19 -14.11
N ALA A 237 4.18 2.98 -15.08
CA ALA A 237 5.25 2.65 -16.00
C ALA A 237 6.27 3.78 -16.07
N ILE A 238 7.49 3.45 -16.47
CA ILE A 238 8.55 4.39 -16.82
C ILE A 238 8.84 4.20 -18.31
N LEU A 239 8.78 5.30 -19.05
CA LEU A 239 9.06 5.33 -20.48
C LEU A 239 10.54 5.52 -20.78
N THR A 240 10.92 5.39 -22.05
CA THR A 240 12.29 5.65 -22.50
C THR A 240 12.79 7.05 -22.23
N SER A 241 11.92 8.07 -22.30
CA SER A 241 12.21 9.44 -21.86
C SER A 241 12.45 9.57 -20.35
N GLY A 242 12.15 8.52 -19.58
CA GLY A 242 12.15 8.54 -18.14
C GLY A 242 10.87 9.11 -17.52
N THR A 243 9.88 9.51 -18.34
CA THR A 243 8.56 9.96 -17.85
C THR A 243 7.85 8.82 -17.13
N GLN A 244 7.33 9.11 -15.93
CA GLN A 244 6.57 8.15 -15.14
C GLN A 244 5.08 8.32 -15.38
N VAL A 245 4.43 7.23 -15.80
CA VAL A 245 3.03 7.20 -16.21
C VAL A 245 2.23 6.44 -15.16
N HIS A 246 1.25 7.09 -14.52
CA HIS A 246 0.40 6.53 -13.48
C HIS A 246 -0.94 6.09 -14.04
N PHE A 247 -1.38 4.91 -13.61
CA PHE A 247 -2.65 4.34 -14.02
C PHE A 247 -3.65 4.36 -12.86
N ALA A 248 -4.91 4.69 -13.16
CA ALA A 248 -5.99 4.44 -12.22
C ALA A 248 -6.12 2.93 -11.96
N LYS A 249 -6.59 2.56 -10.77
CA LYS A 249 -6.64 1.15 -10.32
C LYS A 249 -7.37 0.22 -11.30
N PRO A 250 -8.54 0.57 -11.90
CA PRO A 250 -9.21 -0.31 -12.84
C PRO A 250 -8.34 -0.60 -14.07
N LEU A 251 -7.74 0.44 -14.65
CA LEU A 251 -6.85 0.33 -15.80
C LEU A 251 -5.62 -0.53 -15.46
N ALA A 252 -4.99 -0.27 -14.31
CA ALA A 252 -3.80 -0.97 -13.87
C ALA A 252 -4.02 -2.49 -13.69
N LYS A 253 -5.22 -2.90 -13.25
CA LYS A 253 -5.59 -4.31 -13.16
C LYS A 253 -5.63 -4.99 -14.53
N SER A 254 -6.17 -4.32 -15.54
CA SER A 254 -6.24 -4.84 -16.92
C SER A 254 -4.84 -5.04 -17.51
N LEU A 255 -3.88 -4.20 -17.14
CA LEU A 255 -2.50 -4.28 -17.61
C LEU A 255 -1.77 -5.56 -17.20
N ASN A 256 -2.09 -6.16 -16.05
CA ASN A 256 -1.39 -7.35 -15.57
C ASN A 256 -1.44 -8.55 -16.53
N LYS A 257 -2.40 -8.55 -17.49
CA LYS A 257 -2.57 -9.62 -18.49
C LYS A 257 -1.87 -9.34 -19.82
N VAL A 258 -1.58 -8.08 -20.12
CA VAL A 258 -1.19 -7.64 -21.48
C VAL A 258 0.16 -6.93 -21.52
N ALA A 259 0.62 -6.42 -20.38
CA ALA A 259 1.86 -5.64 -20.30
C ALA A 259 3.09 -6.49 -20.63
N LYS A 260 3.95 -5.96 -21.50
CA LYS A 260 5.28 -6.51 -21.78
C LYS A 260 6.30 -5.38 -21.66
N THR A 261 7.50 -5.68 -21.19
CA THR A 261 8.60 -4.70 -21.24
C THR A 261 8.92 -4.40 -22.71
N GLY A 262 9.12 -3.13 -23.04
CA GLY A 262 9.29 -2.68 -24.42
C GLY A 262 8.00 -2.44 -25.19
N SER A 263 6.82 -2.77 -24.64
CA SER A 263 5.54 -2.43 -25.28
C SER A 263 5.45 -0.93 -25.55
N GLN A 264 4.95 -0.60 -26.72
CA GLN A 264 4.76 0.76 -27.17
C GLN A 264 3.47 1.29 -26.54
N ILE A 265 3.54 2.39 -25.79
CA ILE A 265 2.34 3.01 -25.22
C ILE A 265 2.09 4.40 -25.79
N LYS A 266 0.84 4.63 -26.16
CA LYS A 266 0.31 5.96 -26.45
C LYS A 266 -0.59 6.37 -25.29
N ALA A 267 -0.20 7.41 -24.58
CA ALA A 267 -0.90 7.87 -23.39
C ALA A 267 -1.20 9.36 -23.48
N GLU A 268 -2.41 9.74 -23.09
CA GLU A 268 -2.80 11.14 -22.90
C GLU A 268 -3.32 11.34 -21.49
N GLY A 269 -3.05 12.51 -20.94
CA GLY A 269 -3.53 12.86 -19.61
C GLY A 269 -2.90 14.13 -19.08
N VAL A 270 -2.95 14.26 -17.77
CA VAL A 270 -2.53 15.46 -17.07
C VAL A 270 -1.34 15.14 -16.18
N GLY A 271 -0.32 15.99 -16.19
CA GLY A 271 0.93 15.70 -15.51
C GLY A 271 1.70 16.94 -15.09
N ARG A 272 2.93 16.72 -14.64
CA ARG A 272 3.85 17.77 -14.19
C ARG A 272 5.28 17.45 -14.59
N LYS A 273 6.08 18.49 -14.84
CA LYS A 273 7.55 18.38 -14.92
C LYS A 273 8.16 18.95 -13.64
N THR A 274 9.14 18.24 -13.08
CA THR A 274 9.86 18.63 -11.87
C THR A 274 11.36 18.52 -12.11
N ALA A 275 12.17 19.03 -11.19
CA ALA A 275 13.63 18.85 -11.23
C ALA A 275 14.07 17.37 -11.13
N HIS A 276 13.18 16.46 -10.71
CA HIS A 276 13.48 15.04 -10.53
C HIS A 276 12.86 14.14 -11.61
N GLY A 277 12.15 14.73 -12.58
CA GLY A 277 11.56 14.04 -13.72
C GLY A 277 10.14 14.52 -14.03
N SER A 278 9.50 13.84 -14.99
CA SER A 278 8.13 14.11 -15.41
C SER A 278 7.20 13.01 -14.94
N VAL A 279 5.99 13.39 -14.55
CA VAL A 279 4.92 12.47 -14.15
C VAL A 279 3.63 12.78 -14.91
N LEU A 280 2.92 11.74 -15.32
CA LEU A 280 1.66 11.80 -16.06
C LEU A 280 0.61 10.90 -15.38
N GLU A 281 -0.56 11.43 -15.06
CA GLU A 281 -1.76 10.65 -14.72
C GLU A 281 -2.59 10.43 -15.98
N VAL A 282 -2.76 9.16 -16.35
CA VAL A 282 -3.34 8.79 -17.65
C VAL A 282 -4.85 8.86 -17.62
N ILE A 283 -5.42 9.46 -18.66
CA ILE A 283 -6.85 9.47 -18.97
C ILE A 283 -7.14 8.45 -20.07
N THR A 284 -6.34 8.44 -21.13
CA THR A 284 -6.46 7.50 -22.26
C THR A 284 -5.16 6.74 -22.47
N LEU A 285 -5.26 5.41 -22.66
CA LEU A 285 -4.10 4.54 -22.84
C LEU A 285 -4.33 3.56 -23.99
N GLN A 286 -3.36 3.51 -24.90
CA GLN A 286 -3.22 2.43 -25.88
C GLN A 286 -1.90 1.69 -25.63
N ILE A 287 -1.93 0.37 -25.77
CA ILE A 287 -0.73 -0.48 -25.71
C ILE A 287 -0.65 -1.29 -26.98
N ASP A 288 0.47 -1.16 -27.70
CA ASP A 288 0.74 -1.85 -28.95
C ASP A 288 -0.44 -1.70 -29.95
N GLY A 289 -1.04 -0.50 -30.00
CA GLY A 289 -2.19 -0.16 -30.84
C GLY A 289 -3.58 -0.52 -30.26
N ASN A 290 -3.65 -1.27 -29.17
CA ASN A 290 -4.92 -1.65 -28.54
C ASN A 290 -5.37 -0.62 -27.51
N LEU A 291 -6.55 -0.03 -27.69
CA LEU A 291 -7.15 0.88 -26.72
C LEU A 291 -7.62 0.11 -25.47
N LEU A 292 -7.20 0.58 -24.31
CA LEU A 292 -7.67 0.06 -23.03
C LEU A 292 -8.83 0.91 -22.50
N PRO A 293 -9.76 0.33 -21.72
CA PRO A 293 -10.94 1.03 -21.23
C PRO A 293 -10.56 2.29 -20.44
N SER A 294 -11.24 3.39 -20.72
CA SER A 294 -11.02 4.68 -20.06
C SER A 294 -11.40 4.63 -18.58
N THR A 295 -10.84 5.57 -17.82
CA THR A 295 -11.17 5.78 -16.42
C THR A 295 -12.47 6.59 -16.33
N ASN A 296 -13.63 5.92 -16.45
CA ASN A 296 -14.92 6.51 -16.07
C ASN A 296 -15.15 6.35 -14.55
#